data_AF-A0A3S3Q7P5-F1
#
_entry.id   AF-A0A3S3Q7P5-F1
#
_cell.length_a   1.000
_cell.length_b   1.000
_cell.length_c   1.000
_cell.angle_alpha   90.00
_cell.angle_beta   90.00
_cell.angle_gamma   90.00
#
_symmetry.space_group_name_H-M   'P 1'
#
loop_
_entity.id
_entity.type
_entity.pdbx_description
1 polymer ?
#
loop_
_entity_poly.entity_id
_entity_poly.type
_entity_poly.pdbx_seq_one_letter_code
_entity_poly.pdbx_strand_id
1 'polypeptide(L)'
;MENREHPLPVRLQQILEFPKWIFGISFTIGTILFAVFMINGSKVIIIGFLYVLIAIFINTIAAGVLAVCAYVYKDYQNEIVNKTVILFINIPVAILYCYLVFSRI
;
A
#
# COMPACT_ATOMS: atom_id res chain seq x y z
N MET A 1 2.60 36.17 -8.82
CA MET A 1 1.84 35.03 -9.33
C MET A 1 1.29 34.32 -8.11
N GLU A 2 0.02 34.55 -7.83
CA GLU A 2 -0.65 34.00 -6.66
C GLU A 2 -0.72 32.48 -6.83
N ASN A 3 0.08 31.75 -6.06
CA ASN A 3 0.03 30.29 -6.02
C ASN A 3 -1.27 29.92 -5.28
N ARG A 4 -2.39 30.04 -5.99
CA ARG A 4 -3.69 29.58 -5.49
C ARG A 4 -3.63 28.06 -5.57
N GLU A 5 -3.17 27.43 -4.50
CA GLU A 5 -3.45 26.04 -4.22
C GLU A 5 -4.98 25.91 -4.22
N HIS A 6 -5.54 25.59 -5.38
CA HIS A 6 -6.97 25.32 -5.49
C HIS A 6 -7.22 24.12 -4.60
N PRO A 7 -7.98 24.27 -3.50
CA PRO A 7 -8.18 23.17 -2.57
C PRO A 7 -8.72 21.98 -3.35
N LEU A 8 -8.08 20.82 -3.17
CA LEU A 8 -8.46 19.58 -3.85
C LEU A 8 -9.98 19.42 -3.75
N PRO A 9 -10.68 19.12 -4.85
CA PRO A 9 -12.12 18.89 -4.79
C PRO A 9 -12.41 17.78 -3.78
N VAL A 10 -13.45 17.95 -2.96
CA VAL A 10 -13.76 17.05 -1.82
C VAL A 10 -13.78 15.58 -2.23
N ARG A 11 -14.29 15.26 -3.43
CA ARG A 11 -14.31 13.89 -3.97
C ARG A 11 -12.90 13.33 -4.19
N LEU A 12 -11.97 14.16 -4.69
CA LEU A 12 -10.59 13.77 -4.92
C LEU A 12 -9.84 13.57 -3.60
N GLN A 13 -10.11 14.40 -2.58
CA GLN A 13 -9.57 14.17 -1.23
C GLN A 13 -10.02 12.82 -0.66
N GLN A 14 -11.31 12.50 -0.76
CA GLN A 14 -11.84 11.20 -0.31
C GLN A 14 -11.19 10.01 -1.04
N ILE A 15 -11.02 10.12 -2.35
CA ILE A 15 -10.35 9.10 -3.18
C ILE A 15 -8.86 8.98 -2.81
N LEU A 16 -8.21 10.07 -2.41
CA LEU A 16 -6.78 10.08 -2.04
C LEU A 16 -6.50 9.62 -0.61
N GLU A 17 -7.47 9.74 0.31
CA GLU A 17 -7.32 9.25 1.67
C GLU A 17 -7.56 7.73 1.75
N PHE A 18 -8.41 7.17 0.90
CA PHE A 18 -8.74 5.74 0.91
C PHE A 18 -7.51 4.81 0.74
N PRO A 19 -6.60 5.04 -0.24
CA PRO A 19 -5.36 4.27 -0.39
C PRO A 19 -4.43 4.41 0.81
N LYS A 20 -4.43 5.57 1.46
CA LYS A 20 -3.63 5.84 2.67
C LYS A 20 -4.08 4.95 3.84
N TRP A 21 -5.39 4.83 4.04
CA TRP A 21 -5.98 3.93 5.04
C TRP A 21 -5.73 2.46 4.69
N ILE A 22 -5.92 2.07 3.44
CA ILE A 22 -5.60 0.72 2.95
C ILE A 22 -4.13 0.39 3.25
N PHE A 23 -3.21 1.28 2.89
CA PHE A 23 -1.79 1.11 3.15
C PHE A 23 -1.51 0.93 4.64
N GLY A 24 -2.05 1.81 5.49
CA GLY A 24 -1.85 1.76 6.94
C GLY A 24 -2.37 0.46 7.57
N ILE A 25 -3.56 0.03 7.18
CA ILE A 25 -4.17 -1.22 7.65
C ILE A 25 -3.36 -2.43 7.17
N SER A 26 -3.05 -2.50 5.87
CA SER A 26 -2.28 -3.60 5.29
C SER A 26 -0.85 -3.69 5.84
N PHE A 27 -0.21 -2.54 6.10
CA PHE A 27 1.10 -2.51 6.72
C PHE A 27 1.05 -2.98 8.19
N THR A 28 0.05 -2.53 8.95
CA THR A 28 -0.12 -2.90 10.36
C THR A 28 -0.38 -4.40 10.51
N ILE A 29 -1.33 -4.94 9.74
CA ILE A 29 -1.66 -6.37 9.80
C ILE A 29 -0.46 -7.21 9.32
N GLY A 30 0.25 -6.76 8.28
CA GLY A 30 1.47 -7.43 7.79
C GLY A 30 2.58 -7.46 8.84
N THR A 31 2.77 -6.36 9.57
CA THR A 31 3.75 -6.27 10.67
C THR A 31 3.39 -7.21 11.82
N ILE A 32 2.10 -7.31 12.18
CA ILE A 32 1.63 -8.25 13.21
C ILE A 32 1.87 -9.70 12.78
N LEU A 33 1.49 -10.06 11.56
CA LEU A 33 1.73 -11.41 11.01
C LEU A 33 3.22 -11.75 10.95
N PHE A 34 4.07 -10.78 10.63
CA PHE A 34 5.52 -10.94 10.69
C PHE A 34 6.03 -11.19 12.10
N ALA A 35 5.58 -10.41 13.09
CA ALA A 35 5.93 -10.62 14.48
C ALA A 35 5.48 -12.01 14.98
N VAL A 36 4.26 -12.44 14.63
CA VAL A 36 3.73 -13.76 14.97
C VAL A 36 4.53 -14.88 14.30
N PHE A 37 4.97 -14.70 13.05
CA PHE A 37 5.83 -15.65 12.34
C PHE A 37 7.21 -15.81 12.99
N MET A 38 7.81 -14.72 13.49
CA MET A 38 9.08 -14.81 14.22
C MET A 38 8.98 -15.68 15.47
N ILE A 39 7.83 -15.68 16.15
CA ILE A 39 7.58 -16.44 17.39
C ILE A 39 7.20 -17.91 17.10
N ASN A 40 6.29 -18.15 16.15
CA ASN A 40 5.66 -19.46 15.96
C ASN A 40 6.28 -20.31 14.83
N GLY A 41 7.22 -19.76 14.06
CA GLY A 41 7.94 -20.50 13.02
C GLY A 41 7.02 -21.02 11.90
N SER A 42 7.22 -22.29 11.53
CA SER A 42 6.66 -22.88 10.29
C SER A 42 5.14 -23.06 10.29
N LYS A 43 4.49 -23.14 11.46
CA LYS A 43 3.04 -23.39 11.55
C LYS A 43 2.17 -22.25 11.02
N VAL A 44 2.72 -21.05 10.87
CA VAL A 44 1.99 -19.84 10.46
C VAL A 44 2.36 -19.41 9.02
N ILE A 45 3.24 -20.14 8.34
CA ILE A 45 3.74 -19.82 6.99
C ILE A 45 2.59 -19.69 5.97
N ILE A 46 1.64 -20.62 5.96
CA ILE A 46 0.56 -20.65 4.97
C ILE A 46 -0.36 -19.44 5.14
N ILE A 47 -0.71 -19.10 6.38
CA ILE A 47 -1.58 -17.95 6.69
C ILE A 47 -0.87 -16.64 6.36
N GLY A 48 0.41 -16.53 6.70
CA GLY A 48 1.25 -15.39 6.34
C GLY A 48 1.37 -15.18 4.84
N PHE A 49 1.58 -16.26 4.09
CA PHE A 49 1.70 -16.23 2.64
C PHE A 49 0.40 -15.78 1.95
N LEU A 50 -0.74 -16.35 2.36
CA LEU A 50 -2.07 -15.94 1.88
C LEU A 50 -2.35 -14.45 2.17
N TYR A 51 -1.96 -13.98 3.36
CA TYR A 51 -2.09 -12.57 3.71
C TYR A 51 -1.26 -11.67 2.79
N VAL A 52 0.00 -12.02 2.54
CA VAL A 52 0.88 -11.23 1.65
C VAL A 52 0.31 -11.19 0.23
N LEU A 53 -0.21 -12.30 -0.28
CA LEU A 53 -0.90 -12.34 -1.58
C LEU A 53 -2.09 -11.37 -1.65
N ILE A 54 -2.93 -11.37 -0.61
CA ILE A 54 -4.08 -10.45 -0.51
C ILE A 54 -3.60 -9.00 -0.39
N ALA A 55 -2.58 -8.73 0.41
CA ALA A 55 -2.02 -7.39 0.59
C ALA A 55 -1.40 -6.86 -0.71
N ILE A 56 -0.66 -7.69 -1.45
CA ILE A 56 -0.13 -7.32 -2.78
C ILE A 56 -1.28 -7.00 -3.73
N PHE A 57 -2.31 -7.84 -3.77
CA PHE A 57 -3.47 -7.64 -4.66
C PHE A 57 -4.20 -6.32 -4.35
N ILE A 58 -4.51 -6.06 -3.08
CA ILE A 58 -5.20 -4.83 -2.65
C ILE A 58 -4.34 -3.59 -2.93
N ASN A 59 -3.04 -3.61 -2.60
CA ASN A 59 -2.14 -2.49 -2.86
C ASN A 59 -1.97 -2.24 -4.37
N THR A 60 -1.97 -3.30 -5.20
CA THR A 60 -1.91 -3.16 -6.66
C THR A 60 -3.15 -2.49 -7.22
N ILE A 61 -4.35 -2.87 -6.76
CA ILE A 61 -5.60 -2.21 -7.16
C ILE A 61 -5.58 -0.73 -6.76
N ALA A 62 -5.22 -0.43 -5.52
CA ALA A 62 -5.15 0.95 -5.04
C ALA A 62 -4.10 1.79 -5.80
N ALA A 63 -2.96 1.20 -6.18
CA ALA A 63 -1.99 1.86 -7.06
C ALA A 63 -2.57 2.15 -8.46
N GLY A 64 -3.32 1.20 -9.03
CA GLY A 64 -3.99 1.38 -10.31
C GLY A 64 -5.02 2.52 -10.30
N VAL A 65 -5.82 2.62 -9.24
CA VAL A 65 -6.78 3.72 -9.06
C VAL A 65 -6.06 5.07 -8.99
N LEU A 66 -4.97 5.15 -8.21
CA LEU A 66 -4.16 6.37 -8.12
C LEU A 66 -3.51 6.75 -9.44
N ALA A 67 -3.03 5.78 -10.23
CA ALA A 67 -2.46 6.03 -11.55
C ALA A 67 -3.51 6.60 -12.52
N VAL A 68 -4.74 6.08 -12.51
CA VAL A 68 -5.87 6.64 -13.27
C VAL A 68 -6.20 8.06 -12.80
N CYS A 69 -6.25 8.30 -11.49
CA CYS A 69 -6.47 9.65 -10.95
C CYS A 69 -5.37 10.62 -11.35
N ALA A 70 -4.10 10.21 -11.34
CA ALA A 70 -2.97 11.03 -11.78
C ALA A 70 -3.07 11.39 -13.27
N TYR A 71 -3.61 10.50 -14.10
CA TYR A 71 -3.82 10.76 -15.52
C TYR A 71 -5.00 11.72 -15.79
N VAL A 72 -6.07 11.61 -15.01
CA VAL A 72 -7.30 12.44 -15.15
C VAL A 72 -7.11 13.84 -14.54
N TYR A 73 -6.47 13.94 -13.38
CA TYR A 73 -6.31 15.18 -12.62
C TYR A 73 -4.87 15.72 -12.73
N LYS A 74 -4.48 16.13 -13.94
CA LYS A 74 -3.13 16.61 -14.24
C LYS A 74 -2.69 17.81 -13.38
N ASP A 75 -3.62 18.69 -13.03
CA ASP A 75 -3.36 19.86 -12.18
C ASP A 75 -2.91 19.48 -10.76
N TYR A 76 -3.21 18.25 -10.33
CA TYR A 76 -2.88 17.71 -9.01
C TYR A 76 -1.90 16.53 -9.08
N GLN A 77 -1.29 16.29 -10.24
CA GLN A 77 -0.50 15.08 -10.52
C GLN A 77 0.64 14.88 -9.51
N ASN A 78 1.33 15.94 -9.11
CA ASN A 78 2.44 15.86 -8.15
C ASN A 78 1.99 15.33 -6.78
N GLU A 79 0.83 15.76 -6.29
CA GLU A 79 0.31 15.34 -4.99
C GLU A 79 -0.18 13.88 -5.05
N ILE A 80 -0.82 13.49 -6.16
CA ILE A 80 -1.28 12.12 -6.39
C ILE A 80 -0.08 11.18 -6.52
N VAL A 81 0.96 11.56 -7.24
CA VAL A 81 2.19 10.77 -7.40
C VAL A 81 2.88 10.56 -6.05
N ASN A 82 3.01 11.59 -5.22
CA ASN A 82 3.59 11.45 -3.88
C ASN A 82 2.83 10.43 -3.00
N LYS A 83 1.49 10.47 -3.03
CA LYS A 83 0.68 9.48 -2.31
C LYS A 83 0.82 8.07 -2.90
N THR A 84 1.02 7.96 -4.22
CA THR A 84 1.27 6.68 -4.90
C THR A 84 2.62 6.07 -4.47
N VAL A 85 3.66 6.88 -4.31
CA VAL A 85 4.99 6.43 -3.83
C VAL A 85 4.90 5.80 -2.43
N ILE A 86 4.11 6.38 -1.52
CA ILE A 86 3.87 5.80 -0.19
C ILE A 86 3.21 4.43 -0.31
N LEU A 87 2.30 4.24 -1.26
CA LEU A 87 1.67 2.96 -1.51
C LEU A 87 2.68 1.91 -2.01
N PHE A 88 3.62 2.33 -2.86
CA PHE A 88 4.67 1.46 -3.40
C PHE A 88 5.62 0.92 -2.33
N ILE A 89 5.79 1.59 -1.19
CA ILE A 89 6.57 1.07 -0.05
C ILE A 89 6.04 -0.28 0.47
N ASN A 90 4.75 -0.58 0.25
CA ASN A 90 4.17 -1.86 0.66
C ASN A 90 4.73 -3.04 -0.16
N ILE A 91 5.20 -2.80 -1.40
CA ILE A 91 5.73 -3.84 -2.29
C ILE A 91 7.10 -4.37 -1.81
N PRO A 92 8.12 -3.53 -1.50
CA PRO A 92 9.38 -3.99 -0.90
C PRO A 92 9.18 -4.77 0.40
N VAL A 93 8.24 -4.35 1.25
CA VAL A 93 7.92 -5.04 2.51
C VAL A 93 7.34 -6.43 2.25
N ALA A 94 6.45 -6.55 1.27
CA ALA A 94 5.90 -7.83 0.85
C ALA A 94 6.97 -8.76 0.24
N ILE A 95 7.88 -8.22 -0.58
CA ILE A 95 9.03 -8.97 -1.14
C ILE A 95 9.94 -9.48 -0.01
N LEU A 96 10.27 -8.62 0.96
CA LEU A 96 11.09 -9.00 2.11
C LEU A 96 10.43 -10.13 2.92
N TYR A 97 9.11 -10.07 3.11
CA TYR A 97 8.37 -11.14 3.78
C TYR A 97 8.45 -12.45 3.01
N CYS A 98 8.19 -12.43 1.69
CA CYS A 98 8.32 -13.61 0.83
C CYS A 98 9.73 -14.20 0.93
N TYR A 99 10.78 -13.37 0.83
CA TYR A 99 12.16 -13.83 0.95
C TYR A 99 12.43 -14.51 2.29
N LEU A 100 12.00 -13.91 3.40
CA LEU A 100 12.19 -14.47 4.74
C LEU A 100 11.44 -15.79 4.94
N VAL A 101 10.22 -15.91 4.40
CA VAL A 101 9.45 -17.16 4.45
C VAL A 101 10.13 -18.25 3.62
N PHE A 102 10.49 -17.97 2.36
CA PHE A 102 11.17 -18.94 1.49
C PHE A 102 12.55 -19.34 2.02
N SER A 103 13.28 -18.44 2.69
CA SER A 103 14.57 -18.75 3.31
C SER A 103 14.48 -19.65 4.55
N ARG A 104 13.27 -19.81 5.12
CA ARG A 104 13.01 -20.63 6.32
C ARG A 104 12.29 -21.95 6.00
N ILE A 105 11.99 -22.22 4.73
CA ILE A 105 11.51 -23.50 4.21
C ILE A 105 12.72 -24.36 3.86
#